data_AF-A0A660QK62-F1
#
_entry.id   AF-A0A660QK62-F1
#
_cell.length_a   1.000
_cell.length_b   1.000
_cell.length_c   1.000
_cell.angle_alpha   90.00
_cell.angle_beta   90.00
_cell.angle_gamma   90.00
#
_symmetry.space_group_name_H-M   'P 1'
#
loop_
_entity.id
_entity.type
_entity.pdbx_description
1 polymer ?
#
loop_
_entity_poly.entity_id
_entity_poly.type
_entity_poly.pdbx_seq_one_letter_code
_entity_poly.pdbx_strand_id
1 'polypeptide(L)'
;MRICLKNFCMIFKGRGKMVDLTVEKKVNVGLAVFGVILSLAGSIITTSSISMMNVNFMGRGMSMEMAYENMGLVVFGGILGLIATIFLLIVYHQWSSVLNTNVTNTINIFEYLKQKDPDKAPEYEAFLKSLRNIKVPSWPYWLFFISMLLYWFLPYLVIFSILSIVFFLIHLHNVFAVADKLQELKGKAYREFGNLPQGINAIRTRNVLIVLLLTIVTLGIYWIYLIIKLSSEINSFIEADRMARQAILSKVS
;
A
#
# COMPACT_ATOMS: atom_id res chain seq x y z
N MET A 1 -3.35 -30.11 32.71
CA MET A 1 -2.35 -30.81 31.87
C MET A 1 -2.97 -31.17 30.52
N ARG A 2 -2.74 -30.36 29.50
CA ARG A 2 -2.88 -30.68 28.07
C ARG A 2 -1.90 -29.77 27.30
N ILE A 3 -0.75 -30.39 27.04
CA ILE A 3 0.22 -30.21 25.95
C ILE A 3 -0.11 -29.04 25.00
N CYS A 4 0.63 -27.94 25.15
CA CYS A 4 0.70 -26.86 24.16
C CYS A 4 2.05 -26.99 23.46
N LEU A 5 2.07 -27.72 22.34
CA LEU A 5 3.20 -27.81 21.42
C LEU A 5 2.72 -27.26 20.07
N LYS A 6 3.50 -26.33 19.50
CA LYS A 6 3.34 -25.69 18.17
C LYS A 6 2.32 -24.56 18.05
N ASN A 7 2.61 -23.42 18.67
CA ASN A 7 2.68 -22.09 18.00
C ASN A 7 2.67 -20.99 19.07
N PHE A 8 3.78 -20.27 19.15
CA PHE A 8 4.08 -19.21 20.10
C PHE A 8 2.95 -18.15 20.18
N CYS A 9 2.19 -18.16 21.26
CA CYS A 9 1.30 -17.06 21.62
C CYS A 9 1.97 -16.30 22.77
N MET A 10 2.61 -15.16 22.46
CA MET A 10 3.15 -14.27 23.50
C MET A 10 2.03 -13.41 24.06
N ILE A 11 1.62 -13.78 25.27
CA ILE A 11 0.49 -13.22 26.00
C ILE A 11 0.98 -12.02 26.82
N PHE A 12 0.56 -10.81 26.46
CA PHE A 12 0.70 -9.64 27.33
C PHE A 12 -0.63 -9.31 28.00
N LYS A 13 -0.63 -9.32 29.34
CA LYS A 13 -1.79 -8.95 30.15
C LYS A 13 -1.77 -7.45 30.42
N GLY A 14 -2.38 -6.67 29.53
CA GLY A 14 -2.67 -5.25 29.73
C GLY A 14 -4.05 -4.91 29.17
N ARG A 15 -5.06 -4.78 30.04
CA ARG A 15 -6.45 -4.38 29.72
C ARG A 15 -7.15 -5.23 28.64
N GLY A 16 -7.61 -6.43 29.04
CA GLY A 16 -8.89 -6.99 28.58
C GLY A 16 -9.10 -7.35 27.11
N LYS A 17 -8.10 -7.23 26.23
CA LYS A 17 -8.13 -7.79 24.86
C LYS A 17 -6.81 -8.51 24.56
N MET A 18 -6.90 -9.80 24.26
CA MET A 18 -5.78 -10.59 23.75
C MET A 18 -5.38 -10.05 22.37
N VAL A 19 -4.20 -9.46 22.24
CA VAL A 19 -3.65 -9.01 20.95
C VAL A 19 -2.54 -9.97 20.56
N ASP A 20 -2.80 -10.81 19.57
CA ASP A 20 -1.76 -11.61 18.94
C ASP A 20 -0.85 -10.69 18.13
N LEU A 21 0.32 -10.38 18.70
CA LEU A 21 1.35 -9.52 18.10
C LEU A 21 2.00 -10.13 16.85
N THR A 22 1.61 -11.35 16.46
CA THR A 22 2.08 -12.03 15.25
C THR A 22 1.14 -11.85 14.05
N VAL A 23 -0.08 -11.33 14.27
CA VAL A 23 -1.04 -11.08 13.19
C VAL A 23 -0.68 -9.76 12.49
N GLU A 24 -0.17 -9.89 11.28
CA GLU A 24 0.17 -8.76 10.43
C GLU A 24 -0.95 -8.46 9.44
N LYS A 25 -1.22 -7.17 9.22
CA LYS A 25 -2.07 -6.76 8.10
C LYS A 25 -1.31 -7.01 6.79
N LYS A 26 -2.05 -7.38 5.75
CA LYS A 26 -1.52 -7.55 4.39
C LYS A 26 -2.25 -6.63 3.43
N VAL A 27 -1.53 -6.15 2.43
CA VAL A 27 -2.11 -5.44 1.28
C VAL A 27 -2.87 -6.47 0.45
N ASN A 28 -4.10 -6.14 0.04
CA ASN A 28 -4.90 -7.03 -0.78
C ASN A 28 -4.48 -6.90 -2.25
N VAL A 29 -3.53 -7.75 -2.67
CA VAL A 29 -3.03 -7.80 -4.05
C VAL A 29 -4.14 -8.18 -5.05
N GLY A 30 -5.13 -8.96 -4.61
CA GLY A 30 -6.31 -9.27 -5.43
C GLY A 30 -7.08 -8.01 -5.80
N LEU A 31 -7.38 -7.14 -4.83
CA LEU A 31 -8.02 -5.84 -5.09
C LEU A 31 -7.18 -4.96 -6.01
N ALA A 32 -5.86 -4.98 -5.88
CA ALA A 32 -4.96 -4.26 -6.77
C ALA A 32 -5.08 -4.75 -8.23
N VAL A 33 -5.04 -6.06 -8.44
CA VAL A 33 -5.18 -6.68 -9.77
C VAL A 33 -6.56 -6.43 -10.36
N PHE A 34 -7.63 -6.66 -9.61
CA PHE A 34 -8.99 -6.39 -10.07
C PHE A 34 -9.20 -4.92 -10.38
N GLY A 35 -8.70 -4.01 -9.53
CA GLY A 35 -8.78 -2.56 -9.76
C GLY A 35 -8.10 -2.16 -11.07
N VAL A 36 -6.91 -2.71 -11.36
CA VAL A 36 -6.21 -2.47 -12.64
C VAL A 36 -7.02 -3.01 -13.83
N ILE A 37 -7.50 -4.26 -13.77
CA ILE A 37 -8.23 -4.89 -14.87
C ILE A 37 -9.52 -4.12 -15.18
N LEU A 38 -10.28 -3.79 -14.13
CA LEU A 38 -11.53 -3.04 -14.28
C LEU A 38 -11.28 -1.62 -14.81
N SER A 39 -10.19 -0.97 -14.38
CA SER A 39 -9.81 0.35 -14.90
C SER A 39 -9.50 0.27 -16.40
N LEU A 40 -8.71 -0.73 -16.82
CA LEU A 40 -8.36 -0.92 -18.23
C LEU A 40 -9.59 -1.25 -19.07
N ALA A 41 -10.41 -2.21 -18.65
CA ALA A 41 -11.63 -2.58 -19.35
C ALA A 41 -12.61 -1.40 -19.47
N GLY A 42 -12.84 -0.67 -18.37
CA GLY A 42 -13.69 0.51 -18.35
C GLY A 42 -13.17 1.62 -19.27
N SER A 43 -11.87 1.91 -19.24
CA SER A 43 -11.27 2.90 -20.15
C SER A 43 -11.39 2.49 -21.61
N ILE A 44 -11.10 1.24 -21.96
CA ILE A 44 -11.21 0.75 -23.35
C ILE A 44 -12.64 0.87 -23.84
N ILE A 45 -13.63 0.39 -23.08
CA ILE A 45 -15.05 0.44 -23.44
C ILE A 45 -15.51 1.89 -23.64
N THR A 46 -15.19 2.78 -22.69
CA THR A 46 -15.60 4.19 -22.76
C THR A 46 -14.96 4.88 -23.96
N THR A 47 -13.65 4.76 -24.14
CA THR A 47 -12.94 5.41 -25.25
C THR A 47 -13.39 4.86 -26.60
N SER A 48 -13.53 3.53 -26.76
CA SER A 48 -14.00 2.94 -28.02
C SER A 48 -15.40 3.40 -28.38
N SER A 49 -16.31 3.47 -27.40
CA SER A 49 -17.70 3.89 -27.62
C SER A 49 -17.79 5.37 -28.01
N ILE A 50 -17.04 6.24 -27.33
CA ILE A 50 -16.96 7.67 -27.69
C ILE A 50 -16.36 7.86 -29.09
N SER A 51 -15.29 7.13 -29.41
CA SER A 51 -14.67 7.18 -30.74
C SER A 51 -15.63 6.71 -31.83
N MET A 52 -16.36 5.61 -31.62
CA MET A 52 -17.38 5.13 -32.57
C MET A 52 -18.52 6.11 -32.75
N MET A 53 -18.99 6.75 -31.66
CA MET A 53 -19.98 7.81 -31.75
C MET A 53 -19.50 8.95 -32.65
N ASN A 54 -18.28 9.46 -32.43
CA ASN A 54 -17.74 10.55 -33.24
C ASN A 54 -17.63 10.19 -34.73
N VAL A 55 -17.12 8.99 -35.04
CA VAL A 55 -17.00 8.51 -36.42
C VAL A 55 -18.37 8.39 -37.10
N ASN A 56 -19.35 7.80 -36.43
CA ASN A 56 -20.68 7.61 -36.98
C ASN A 56 -21.42 8.95 -37.16
N PHE A 57 -21.26 9.87 -36.21
CA PHE A 57 -21.83 11.21 -36.29
C PHE A 57 -21.29 12.00 -37.48
N MET A 58 -19.96 11.98 -37.68
CA MET A 58 -19.31 12.78 -38.73
C MET A 58 -19.41 12.15 -40.14
N GLY A 59 -19.49 10.82 -40.25
CA GLY A 59 -19.30 10.13 -41.53
C GLY A 59 -20.48 9.33 -42.07
N ARG A 60 -21.46 8.95 -41.24
CA ARG A 60 -22.51 7.97 -41.64
C ARG A 60 -23.93 8.38 -41.28
N GLY A 61 -24.10 9.43 -40.49
CA GLY A 61 -25.36 9.70 -39.81
C GLY A 61 -25.55 8.73 -38.64
N MET A 62 -25.99 9.26 -37.50
CA MET A 62 -26.23 8.47 -36.29
C MET A 62 -27.73 8.28 -36.11
N SER A 63 -28.19 7.03 -36.13
CA SER A 63 -29.56 6.71 -35.71
C SER A 63 -29.68 6.87 -34.19
N MET A 64 -30.89 7.14 -33.71
CA MET A 64 -31.15 7.21 -32.27
C MET A 64 -30.79 5.91 -31.55
N GLU A 65 -31.06 4.76 -32.16
CA GLU A 65 -30.71 3.45 -31.60
C GLU A 65 -29.20 3.29 -31.39
N MET A 66 -28.39 3.61 -32.40
CA MET A 66 -26.92 3.59 -32.26
C MET A 66 -26.43 4.58 -31.19
N ALA A 67 -27.08 5.74 -31.06
CA ALA A 67 -26.75 6.70 -30.01
C ALA A 67 -27.02 6.12 -28.61
N TYR A 68 -28.17 5.49 -28.40
CA TYR A 68 -28.53 4.86 -27.12
C TYR A 68 -27.61 3.70 -26.76
N GLU A 69 -27.27 2.83 -27.72
CA GLU A 69 -26.35 1.71 -27.49
C GLU A 69 -24.97 2.20 -27.04
N ASN A 70 -24.39 3.17 -27.75
CA ASN A 70 -23.07 3.69 -27.39
C ASN A 70 -23.09 4.44 -26.05
N MET A 71 -24.16 5.20 -25.76
CA MET A 71 -24.34 5.82 -24.44
C MET A 71 -24.44 4.78 -23.33
N GLY A 72 -25.14 3.67 -23.56
CA GLY A 72 -25.21 2.54 -22.63
C GLY A 72 -23.83 1.96 -22.31
N LEU A 73 -22.98 1.79 -23.34
CA LEU A 73 -21.60 1.32 -23.17
C LEU A 73 -20.72 2.33 -22.42
N VAL A 74 -20.88 3.64 -22.67
CA VAL A 74 -20.18 4.69 -21.92
C VAL A 74 -20.55 4.65 -20.44
N VAL A 75 -21.83 4.52 -20.11
CA VAL A 75 -22.29 4.39 -18.73
C VAL A 75 -21.73 3.13 -18.07
N PHE A 76 -21.77 1.99 -18.78
CA PHE A 76 -21.22 0.74 -18.27
C PHE A 76 -19.71 0.84 -18.01
N GLY A 77 -18.94 1.39 -18.96
CA GLY A 77 -17.51 1.64 -18.79
C GLY A 77 -17.20 2.58 -17.62
N GLY A 78 -18.02 3.61 -17.43
CA GLY A 78 -17.96 4.52 -16.28
C GLY A 78 -18.15 3.81 -14.93
N ILE A 79 -19.12 2.89 -14.84
CA ILE A 79 -19.37 2.08 -13.63
C ILE A 79 -18.14 1.20 -13.31
N LEU A 80 -17.56 0.54 -14.32
CA LEU A 80 -16.33 -0.24 -14.12
C LEU A 80 -15.17 0.64 -13.63
N GLY A 81 -15.01 1.83 -14.20
CA GLY A 81 -14.00 2.80 -13.76
C GLY A 81 -14.19 3.28 -12.32
N LEU A 82 -15.44 3.48 -11.88
CA LEU A 82 -15.76 3.82 -10.49
C LEU A 82 -15.41 2.70 -9.51
N ILE A 83 -15.81 1.46 -9.82
CA ILE A 83 -15.48 0.29 -8.99
C ILE A 83 -13.96 0.10 -8.91
N ALA A 84 -13.28 0.22 -10.05
CA ALA A 84 -11.82 0.18 -10.13
C ALA A 84 -11.17 1.23 -9.22
N THR A 85 -11.67 2.47 -9.27
CA THR A 85 -11.17 3.58 -8.45
C THR A 85 -11.30 3.27 -6.97
N ILE A 86 -12.45 2.74 -6.53
CA ILE A 86 -12.66 2.35 -5.13
C ILE A 86 -11.64 1.29 -4.69
N PHE A 87 -11.42 0.25 -5.50
CA PHE A 87 -10.45 -0.80 -5.18
C PHE A 87 -9.02 -0.24 -5.08
N LEU A 88 -8.63 0.62 -6.01
CA LEU A 88 -7.30 1.24 -6.01
C LEU A 88 -7.10 2.17 -4.82
N LEU A 89 -8.10 2.96 -4.44
CA LEU A 89 -8.06 3.81 -3.24
C LEU A 89 -7.81 2.98 -1.97
N ILE A 90 -8.52 1.85 -1.83
CA ILE A 90 -8.31 0.93 -0.71
C ILE A 90 -6.86 0.43 -0.67
N VAL A 91 -6.31 0.04 -1.83
CA VAL A 91 -4.91 -0.44 -1.93
C VAL A 91 -3.91 0.65 -1.55
N TYR A 92 -4.09 1.89 -2.03
CA TYR A 92 -3.20 3.01 -1.70
C TYR A 92 -3.22 3.33 -0.20
N HIS A 93 -4.38 3.23 0.44
CA HIS A 93 -4.49 3.36 1.89
C HIS A 93 -3.76 2.22 2.60
N GLN A 94 -3.96 0.97 2.14
CA GLN A 94 -3.34 -0.23 2.72
C GLN A 94 -1.82 -0.15 2.76
N TRP A 95 -1.14 0.44 1.77
CA TRP A 95 0.31 0.61 1.80
C TRP A 95 0.81 1.30 3.08
N SER A 96 0.19 2.43 3.45
CA SER A 96 0.53 3.14 4.70
C SER A 96 0.09 2.38 5.95
N SER A 97 -1.12 1.81 5.94
CA SER A 97 -1.72 1.13 7.09
C SER A 97 -0.94 -0.12 7.49
N VAL A 98 -0.49 -0.92 6.52
CA VAL A 98 0.29 -2.14 6.73
C VAL A 98 1.67 -1.81 7.29
N LEU A 99 2.40 -0.85 6.68
CA LEU A 99 3.72 -0.42 7.18
C LEU A 99 3.63 0.14 8.61
N ASN A 100 2.65 1.00 8.88
CA ASN A 100 2.47 1.57 10.21
C ASN A 100 2.12 0.50 11.26
N THR A 101 1.25 -0.47 10.91
CA THR A 101 0.92 -1.59 11.80
C THR A 101 2.16 -2.42 12.12
N ASN A 102 2.99 -2.68 11.11
CA ASN A 102 4.23 -3.43 11.27
C ASN A 102 5.26 -2.71 12.16
N VAL A 103 5.38 -1.39 12.05
CA VAL A 103 6.18 -0.57 12.98
C VAL A 103 5.66 -0.76 14.41
N THR A 104 4.36 -0.60 14.64
CA THR A 104 3.76 -0.78 15.97
C THR A 104 4.00 -2.18 16.54
N ASN A 105 3.81 -3.23 15.74
CA ASN A 105 4.06 -4.61 16.15
C ASN A 105 5.54 -4.82 16.53
N THR A 106 6.46 -4.22 15.77
CA THR A 106 7.90 -4.30 16.06
C THR A 106 8.24 -3.59 17.37
N ILE A 107 7.70 -2.39 17.59
CA ILE A 107 7.88 -1.65 18.85
C ILE A 107 7.43 -2.51 20.03
N ASN A 108 6.24 -3.09 19.97
CA ASN A 108 5.71 -3.92 21.06
C ASN A 108 6.61 -5.14 21.36
N ILE A 109 7.13 -5.80 20.32
CA ILE A 109 8.02 -6.97 20.47
C ILE A 109 9.37 -6.55 21.06
N PHE A 110 9.96 -5.46 20.60
CA PHE A 110 11.25 -5.00 21.13
C PHE A 110 11.14 -4.40 22.52
N GLU A 111 10.00 -3.80 22.88
CA GLU A 111 9.71 -3.42 24.27
C GLU A 111 9.65 -4.64 25.20
N TYR A 112 9.10 -5.76 24.73
CA TYR A 112 9.13 -7.01 25.48
C TYR A 112 10.54 -7.57 25.61
N LEU A 113 11.31 -7.61 24.53
CA LEU A 113 12.70 -8.08 24.55
C LEU A 113 13.54 -7.25 25.53
N LYS A 114 13.35 -5.93 25.55
CA LYS A 114 13.98 -5.03 26.52
C LYS A 114 13.69 -5.40 27.98
N GLN A 115 12.46 -5.85 28.28
CA GLN A 115 12.11 -6.28 29.64
C GLN A 115 12.67 -7.66 30.00
N LYS A 116 12.92 -8.51 29.00
CA LYS A 116 13.35 -9.90 29.17
C LYS A 116 14.86 -10.11 29.13
N ASP A 117 15.58 -9.21 28.47
CA ASP A 117 17.03 -9.22 28.31
C ASP A 117 17.58 -7.85 28.74
N PRO A 118 17.74 -7.63 30.06
CA PRO A 118 18.17 -6.35 30.62
C PRO A 118 19.58 -5.94 30.19
N ASP A 119 20.44 -6.91 29.90
CA ASP A 119 21.84 -6.67 29.52
C ASP A 119 21.93 -5.92 28.18
N LYS A 120 20.99 -6.19 27.26
CA LYS A 120 20.86 -5.49 25.97
C LYS A 120 19.82 -4.37 25.97
N ALA A 121 19.25 -4.02 27.11
CA ALA A 121 18.22 -2.99 27.20
C ALA A 121 18.62 -1.62 26.60
N PRO A 122 19.87 -1.14 26.74
CA PRO A 122 20.30 0.11 26.10
C PRO A 122 20.25 0.06 24.57
N GLU A 123 20.64 -1.07 23.98
CA GLU A 123 20.66 -1.30 22.53
C GLU A 123 19.23 -1.38 21.98
N TYR A 124 18.35 -2.10 22.66
CA TYR A 124 16.93 -2.14 22.32
C TYR A 124 16.27 -0.75 22.43
N GLU A 125 16.61 0.05 23.43
CA GLU A 125 16.05 1.40 23.59
C GLU A 125 16.51 2.34 22.46
N ALA A 126 17.77 2.27 22.03
CA ALA A 126 18.28 3.03 20.89
C ALA A 126 17.54 2.69 19.58
N PHE A 127 17.28 1.40 19.36
CA PHE A 127 16.49 0.92 18.22
C PHE A 127 15.02 1.38 18.31
N LEU A 128 14.38 1.23 19.47
CA LEU A 128 13.00 1.66 19.71
C LEU A 128 12.81 3.16 19.50
N LYS A 129 13.74 3.99 19.98
CA LYS A 129 13.71 5.44 19.75
C LYS A 129 13.75 5.78 18.26
N SER A 130 14.56 5.05 17.49
CA SER A 130 14.66 5.22 16.03
C SER A 130 13.38 4.79 15.32
N LEU A 131 12.76 3.68 15.72
CA LEU A 131 11.51 3.17 15.16
C LEU A 131 10.30 4.07 15.46
N ARG A 132 10.19 4.61 16.68
CA ARG A 132 9.07 5.49 17.08
C ARG A 132 8.97 6.75 16.24
N ASN A 133 10.09 7.20 15.66
CA ASN A 133 10.15 8.36 14.77
C ASN A 133 9.75 8.02 13.32
N ILE A 134 9.37 6.77 13.02
CA ILE A 134 9.04 6.32 11.67
C ILE A 134 7.55 6.01 11.59
N LYS A 135 6.87 6.77 10.74
CA LYS A 135 5.46 6.54 10.43
C LYS A 135 5.15 7.13 9.06
N VAL A 136 4.36 6.43 8.26
CA VAL A 136 3.76 7.02 7.07
C VAL A 136 2.64 7.96 7.53
N PRO A 137 2.74 9.29 7.29
CA PRO A 137 1.69 10.22 7.63
C PRO A 137 0.42 9.91 6.81
N SER A 138 -0.75 9.95 7.45
CA SER A 138 -2.03 9.67 6.77
C SER A 138 -2.61 10.86 6.03
N TRP A 139 -2.18 12.09 6.36
CA TRP A 139 -2.75 13.31 5.78
C TRP A 139 -2.57 13.42 4.26
N PRO A 140 -1.44 13.00 3.63
CA PRO A 140 -1.29 13.12 2.18
C PRO A 140 -2.32 12.27 1.44
N TYR A 141 -2.57 11.04 1.92
CA TYR A 141 -3.59 10.16 1.38
C TYR A 141 -4.99 10.81 1.43
N TRP A 142 -5.36 11.40 2.57
CA TRP A 142 -6.69 12.02 2.71
C TRP A 142 -6.85 13.27 1.86
N LEU A 143 -5.83 14.12 1.74
CA LEU A 143 -5.87 15.28 0.86
C LEU A 143 -5.91 14.88 -0.62
N PHE A 144 -5.19 13.82 -1.00
CA PHE A 144 -5.31 13.21 -2.32
C PHE A 144 -6.76 12.77 -2.60
N PHE A 145 -7.35 12.00 -1.68
CA PHE A 145 -8.71 11.47 -1.82
C PHE A 145 -9.76 12.58 -1.90
N ILE A 146 -9.70 13.57 -1.01
CA ILE A 146 -10.64 14.70 -0.99
C ILE A 146 -10.48 15.53 -2.28
N SER A 147 -9.26 15.80 -2.72
CA SER A 147 -9.03 16.55 -3.97
C SER A 147 -9.56 15.78 -5.18
N MET A 148 -9.40 14.45 -5.21
CA MET A 148 -9.97 13.60 -6.26
C MET A 148 -11.50 13.65 -6.27
N LEU A 149 -12.13 13.56 -5.10
CA LEU A 149 -13.59 13.69 -4.98
C LEU A 149 -14.08 15.08 -5.42
N LEU A 150 -13.40 16.15 -5.00
CA LEU A 150 -13.77 17.51 -5.38
C LEU A 150 -13.65 17.73 -6.90
N TYR A 151 -12.63 17.15 -7.54
CA TYR A 151 -12.52 17.17 -8.99
C TYR A 151 -13.70 16.45 -9.67
N TRP A 152 -14.20 15.36 -9.10
CA TRP A 152 -15.36 14.65 -9.64
C TRP A 152 -16.64 15.52 -9.64
N PHE A 153 -16.88 16.27 -8.56
CA PHE A 153 -18.05 17.15 -8.45
C PHE A 153 -17.87 18.51 -9.15
N LEU A 154 -16.62 18.99 -9.25
CA LEU A 154 -16.27 20.31 -9.78
C LEU A 154 -15.18 20.17 -10.86
N PRO A 155 -15.44 19.47 -11.99
CA PRO A 155 -14.40 19.11 -12.96
C PRO A 155 -13.81 20.31 -13.72
N TYR A 156 -14.52 21.44 -13.76
CA TYR A 156 -14.02 22.70 -14.34
C TYR A 156 -12.93 23.35 -13.48
N LEU A 157 -12.81 22.98 -12.20
CA LEU A 157 -11.75 23.45 -11.31
C LEU A 157 -10.54 22.51 -11.40
N VAL A 158 -9.74 22.73 -12.44
CA VAL A 158 -8.52 21.93 -12.74
C VAL A 158 -7.56 21.86 -11.55
N ILE A 159 -7.56 22.86 -10.65
CA ILE A 159 -6.74 22.88 -9.44
C ILE A 159 -6.90 21.61 -8.60
N PHE A 160 -8.11 21.04 -8.50
CA PHE A 160 -8.33 19.82 -7.72
C PHE A 160 -7.68 18.58 -8.34
N SER A 161 -7.59 18.51 -9.67
CA SER A 161 -6.85 17.44 -10.35
C SER A 161 -5.34 17.54 -10.08
N ILE A 162 -4.78 18.76 -10.12
CA ILE A 162 -3.36 19.02 -9.83
C ILE A 162 -3.06 18.69 -8.37
N LEU A 163 -3.89 19.17 -7.43
CA LEU A 163 -3.75 18.88 -6.00
C LEU A 163 -3.83 17.38 -5.72
N SER A 164 -4.75 16.66 -6.37
CA SER A 164 -4.85 15.21 -6.24
C SER A 164 -3.53 14.53 -6.63
N ILE A 165 -2.95 14.89 -7.78
CA ILE A 165 -1.66 14.36 -8.23
C ILE A 165 -0.54 14.70 -7.23
N VAL A 166 -0.44 15.96 -6.79
CA VAL A 166 0.61 16.41 -5.86
C VAL A 166 0.55 15.64 -4.54
N PHE A 167 -0.64 15.58 -3.90
CA PHE A 167 -0.79 14.86 -2.64
C PHE A 167 -0.58 13.35 -2.79
N PHE A 168 -0.91 12.80 -3.95
CA PHE A 168 -0.62 11.41 -4.26
C PHE A 168 0.88 11.12 -4.34
N LEU A 169 1.66 12.00 -4.98
CA LEU A 169 3.11 11.88 -5.04
C LEU A 169 3.76 12.04 -3.66
N ILE A 170 3.25 12.95 -2.83
CA ILE A 170 3.69 13.11 -1.44
C ILE A 170 3.39 11.83 -0.64
N HIS A 171 2.20 11.23 -0.81
CA HIS A 171 1.87 9.95 -0.19
C HIS A 171 2.86 8.85 -0.60
N LEU A 172 3.11 8.72 -1.91
CA LEU A 172 4.03 7.73 -2.45
C LEU A 172 5.45 7.92 -1.93
N HIS A 173 5.91 9.17 -1.85
CA HIS A 173 7.24 9.52 -1.31
C HIS A 173 7.39 9.04 0.12
N ASN A 174 6.40 9.32 0.96
CA ASN A 174 6.42 8.90 2.34
C ASN A 174 6.36 7.37 2.48
N VAL A 175 5.58 6.67 1.65
CA VAL A 175 5.54 5.19 1.63
C VAL A 175 6.93 4.62 1.30
N PHE A 176 7.60 5.14 0.25
CA PHE A 176 8.94 4.68 -0.11
C PHE A 176 9.98 5.01 0.94
N ALA A 177 10.01 6.25 1.42
CA ALA A 177 10.98 6.69 2.42
C ALA A 177 10.87 5.88 3.73
N VAL A 178 9.64 5.61 4.18
CA VAL A 178 9.41 4.78 5.37
C VAL A 178 9.76 3.33 5.11
N ALA A 179 9.39 2.76 3.96
CA ALA A 179 9.74 1.38 3.62
C ALA A 179 11.25 1.16 3.62
N ASP A 180 12.01 2.05 2.95
CA ASP A 180 13.46 1.99 2.84
C ASP A 180 14.11 2.11 4.23
N LYS A 181 13.69 3.10 5.02
CA LYS A 181 14.23 3.31 6.37
C LYS A 181 13.89 2.16 7.33
N LEU A 182 12.70 1.58 7.18
CA LEU A 182 12.27 0.45 8.01
C LEU A 182 13.09 -0.81 7.70
N GLN A 183 13.39 -1.06 6.43
CA GLN A 183 14.25 -2.15 6.01
C GLN A 183 15.68 -1.99 6.51
N GLU A 184 16.23 -0.79 6.44
CA GLU A 184 17.57 -0.50 6.95
C GLU A 184 17.66 -0.75 8.46
N LEU A 185 16.75 -0.16 9.24
CA LEU A 185 16.79 -0.27 10.70
C LEU A 185 16.58 -1.70 11.17
N LYS A 186 15.59 -2.40 10.60
CA LYS A 186 15.32 -3.78 10.98
C LYS A 186 16.40 -4.73 10.49
N GLY A 187 16.97 -4.48 9.32
CA GLY A 187 18.12 -5.23 8.82
C GLY A 187 19.32 -5.14 9.77
N LYS A 188 19.60 -3.95 10.32
CA LYS A 188 20.64 -3.75 11.35
C LYS A 188 20.30 -4.50 12.64
N ALA A 189 19.10 -4.28 13.19
CA ALA A 189 18.66 -4.91 14.42
C ALA A 189 18.65 -6.45 14.33
N TYR A 190 18.21 -7.04 13.22
CA TYR A 190 18.13 -8.49 13.08
C TYR A 190 19.49 -9.17 12.88
N ARG A 191 20.48 -8.45 12.36
CA ARG A 191 21.87 -8.92 12.36
C ARG A 191 22.45 -8.92 13.76
N GLU A 192 22.20 -7.85 14.52
CA GLU A 192 22.75 -7.63 15.86
C GLU A 192 22.10 -8.53 16.93
N PHE A 193 20.77 -8.63 16.94
CA PHE A 193 20.02 -9.38 17.95
C PHE A 193 19.65 -10.80 17.49
N GLY A 194 19.44 -10.99 16.19
CA GLY A 194 18.93 -12.24 15.64
C GLY A 194 19.98 -13.19 15.08
N ASN A 195 21.22 -12.76 14.86
CA ASN A 195 22.22 -13.47 14.05
C ASN A 195 21.64 -13.96 12.71
N LEU A 196 20.72 -13.20 12.11
CA LEU A 196 20.13 -13.56 10.82
C LEU A 196 21.10 -13.15 9.70
N PRO A 197 21.57 -14.10 8.86
CA PRO A 197 22.67 -13.88 7.93
C PRO A 197 22.32 -12.93 6.77
N GLN A 198 21.04 -12.69 6.51
CA GLN A 198 20.59 -11.76 5.48
C GLN A 198 19.65 -10.70 6.06
N GLY A 199 19.87 -9.45 5.63
CA GLY A 199 18.97 -8.34 5.95
C GLY A 199 17.66 -8.49 5.19
N ILE A 200 16.56 -7.96 5.75
CA ILE A 200 15.25 -8.02 5.11
C ILE A 200 15.15 -6.91 4.06
N ASN A 201 15.64 -7.21 2.86
CA ASN A 201 15.56 -6.28 1.72
C ASN A 201 14.58 -6.83 0.68
N ALA A 202 13.29 -6.62 0.92
CA ALA A 202 12.20 -7.18 0.11
C ALA A 202 11.39 -6.13 -0.67
N ILE A 203 11.64 -4.85 -0.42
CA ILE A 203 10.99 -3.71 -1.07
C ILE A 203 12.09 -2.98 -1.81
N ARG A 204 11.91 -2.80 -3.11
CA ARG A 204 12.92 -2.11 -3.90
C ARG A 204 12.86 -0.61 -3.58
N THR A 205 14.02 -0.02 -3.31
CA THR A 205 14.16 1.43 -3.15
C THR A 205 13.78 2.14 -4.45
N ARG A 206 12.97 3.20 -4.34
CA ARG A 206 12.42 3.90 -5.50
C ARG A 206 12.40 5.40 -5.26
N ASN A 207 12.82 6.16 -6.27
CA ASN A 207 12.64 7.60 -6.29
C ASN A 207 11.30 7.95 -6.95
N VAL A 208 10.47 8.73 -6.27
CA VAL A 208 9.13 9.14 -6.76
C VAL A 208 9.20 9.91 -8.07
N LEU A 209 10.22 10.76 -8.27
CA LEU A 209 10.38 11.52 -9.51
C LEU A 209 10.66 10.59 -10.70
N ILE A 210 11.48 9.56 -10.49
CA ILE A 210 11.75 8.55 -11.52
C ILE A 210 10.48 7.74 -11.81
N VAL A 211 9.74 7.36 -10.77
CA VAL A 211 8.45 6.68 -10.92
C VAL A 211 7.46 7.53 -11.73
N LEU A 212 7.36 8.81 -11.44
CA LEU A 212 6.51 9.75 -12.18
C LEU A 212 6.95 9.85 -13.64
N LEU A 213 8.25 10.06 -13.89
CA LEU A 213 8.80 10.16 -15.24
C LEU A 213 8.50 8.90 -16.05
N LEU A 214 8.76 7.71 -15.49
CA LEU A 214 8.46 6.44 -16.14
C LEU A 214 6.96 6.27 -16.39
N THR A 215 6.11 6.71 -15.46
CA THR A 215 4.66 6.68 -15.63
C THR A 215 4.23 7.52 -16.83
N ILE A 216 4.79 8.73 -16.99
CA ILE A 216 4.48 9.62 -18.12
C ILE A 216 4.99 9.02 -19.43
N VAL A 217 6.27 8.64 -19.49
CA VAL A 217 6.90 8.10 -20.71
C VAL A 217 6.23 6.82 -21.19
N THR A 218 5.72 6.00 -20.28
CA THR A 218 5.03 4.74 -20.60
C THR A 218 3.51 4.86 -20.67
N LEU A 219 2.96 6.08 -20.68
CA LEU A 219 1.52 6.34 -20.74
C LEU A 219 0.71 5.58 -19.68
N GLY A 220 1.24 5.48 -18.46
CA GLY A 220 0.57 4.82 -17.33
C GLY A 220 0.89 3.34 -17.15
N ILE A 221 1.57 2.68 -18.10
CA ILE A 221 1.90 1.24 -17.98
C ILE A 221 2.78 0.97 -16.77
N TYR A 222 3.78 1.82 -16.51
CA TYR A 222 4.63 1.68 -15.34
C TYR A 222 3.84 1.82 -14.02
N TRP A 223 2.79 2.65 -13.99
CA TRP A 223 1.94 2.80 -12.82
C TRP A 223 1.19 1.50 -12.49
N ILE A 224 0.63 0.85 -13.51
CA ILE A 224 -0.03 -0.45 -13.39
C ILE A 224 0.92 -1.49 -12.78
N TYR A 225 2.14 -1.58 -13.32
CA TYR A 225 3.17 -2.46 -12.80
C TYR A 225 3.47 -2.15 -11.32
N LEU A 226 3.65 -0.87 -10.98
CA LEU A 226 4.02 -0.45 -9.64
C LEU A 226 2.96 -0.80 -8.61
N ILE A 227 1.67 -0.62 -8.92
CA ILE A 227 0.57 -0.93 -7.99
C ILE A 227 0.65 -2.39 -7.51
N ILE A 228 0.77 -3.32 -8.45
CA ILE A 228 0.81 -4.75 -8.16
C ILE A 228 2.13 -5.11 -7.47
N LYS A 229 3.25 -4.64 -8.03
CA LYS A 229 4.58 -4.99 -7.55
C LYS A 229 4.83 -4.48 -6.13
N LEU A 230 4.53 -3.22 -5.85
CA LEU A 230 4.71 -2.62 -4.52
C LEU A 230 3.84 -3.33 -3.47
N SER A 231 2.59 -3.64 -3.81
CA SER A 231 1.69 -4.39 -2.91
C SER A 231 2.25 -5.76 -2.53
N SER A 232 2.81 -6.49 -3.51
CA SER A 232 3.48 -7.78 -3.28
C SER A 232 4.77 -7.65 -2.47
N GLU A 233 5.58 -6.62 -2.75
CA GLU A 233 6.83 -6.37 -2.05
C GLU A 233 6.61 -6.02 -0.58
N ILE A 234 5.62 -5.16 -0.28
CA ILE A 234 5.21 -4.86 1.09
C ILE A 234 4.82 -6.16 1.80
N ASN A 235 3.96 -6.98 1.20
CA ASN A 235 3.56 -8.26 1.83
C ASN A 235 4.74 -9.21 2.07
N SER A 236 5.68 -9.28 1.13
CA SER A 236 6.88 -10.12 1.25
C SER A 236 7.79 -9.64 2.38
N PHE A 237 7.96 -8.32 2.50
CA PHE A 237 8.69 -7.69 3.59
C PHE A 237 8.07 -8.01 4.96
N ILE A 238 6.75 -7.84 5.08
CA ILE A 238 6.01 -8.14 6.31
C ILE A 238 6.16 -9.60 6.72
N GLU A 239 6.11 -10.52 5.76
CA GLU A 239 6.26 -11.95 6.02
C GLU A 239 7.67 -12.30 6.51
N ALA A 240 8.70 -11.82 5.81
CA ALA A 240 10.08 -12.03 6.21
C ALA A 240 10.37 -11.41 7.60
N ASP A 241 9.81 -10.25 7.86
CA ASP A 241 9.91 -9.56 9.14
C ASP A 241 9.24 -10.34 10.27
N ARG A 242 8.05 -10.89 10.04
CA ARG A 242 7.37 -11.77 10.98
C ARG A 242 8.22 -12.99 11.35
N MET A 243 8.82 -13.65 10.35
CA MET A 243 9.70 -14.80 10.56
C MET A 243 10.95 -14.42 11.38
N ALA A 244 11.58 -13.27 11.06
CA ALA A 244 12.75 -12.80 11.78
C ALA A 244 12.46 -12.51 13.27
N ARG A 245 11.33 -11.85 13.55
CA ARG A 245 10.92 -11.58 14.94
C ARG A 245 10.61 -12.88 15.70
N GLN A 246 9.95 -13.85 15.06
CA GLN A 246 9.70 -15.16 15.67
C GLN A 246 11.00 -15.88 16.03
N ALA A 247 12.02 -15.82 15.15
CA ALA A 247 13.32 -16.40 15.43
C ALA A 247 14.01 -15.74 16.64
N ILE A 248 13.95 -14.41 16.75
CA ILE A 248 14.51 -13.68 17.92
C ILE A 248 13.77 -14.05 19.20
N LEU A 249 12.44 -14.06 19.16
CA LEU A 249 11.62 -14.35 20.33
C LEU A 249 11.85 -15.76 20.86
N SER A 250 12.09 -16.74 19.98
CA SER A 250 12.41 -18.12 20.36
C SER A 250 13.77 -18.28 21.07
N LYS A 251 14.66 -17.29 20.99
CA LYS A 251 15.97 -17.31 21.69
C LYS A 251 15.89 -16.76 23.11
N VAL A 252 14.88 -15.96 23.41
CA VAL A 252 14.72 -15.25 24.69
C VAL A 252 13.65 -15.91 25.57
N SER A 253 12.88 -16.86 25.02
CA SER A 253 11.91 -17.70 25.72
C SER A 253 12.55 -18.90 26.40
#